data_AF-A0A964ZLF7-F1
#
_entry.id   AF-A0A964ZLF7-F1
#
_cell.length_a   1.000
_cell.length_b   1.000
_cell.length_c   1.000
_cell.angle_alpha   90.00
_cell.angle_beta   90.00
_cell.angle_gamma   90.00
#
_symmetry.space_group_name_H-M   'P 1'
#
loop_
_entity.id
_entity.type
_entity.pdbx_description
1 polymer ?
#
loop_
_entity_poly.entity_id
_entity_poly.type
_entity_poly.pdbx_seq_one_letter_code
_entity_poly.pdbx_strand_id
1 'polypeptide(L)'
;MQVERVVPVADIYIATDDQRIVSECETHNMQWVMTSTQCMTGTDRVAQVAETLAAEWYINVQGDEPFLDPSGLQRVIDTALSADQDI
;
A
#
# COMPACT_ATOMS: atom_id res chain seq x y z
N MET A 1 -6.48 -0.99 -10.40
CA MET A 1 -6.59 0.08 -9.36
C MET A 1 -5.93 1.38 -9.86
N GLN A 2 -6.27 2.58 -9.37
CA GLN A 2 -5.57 3.82 -9.80
C GLN A 2 -4.06 3.77 -9.51
N VAL A 3 -3.66 3.11 -8.42
CA VAL A 3 -2.26 2.91 -7.99
C VAL A 3 -1.42 2.15 -9.04
N GLU A 4 -2.00 1.13 -9.69
CA GLU A 4 -1.33 0.30 -10.71
C GLU A 4 -0.91 1.09 -11.96
N ARG A 5 -1.42 2.32 -12.13
CA ARG A 5 -1.02 3.22 -13.23
C ARG A 5 0.34 3.86 -13.00
N VAL A 6 0.88 3.75 -11.78
CA VAL A 6 2.06 4.48 -11.30
C VAL A 6 3.06 3.52 -10.66
N VAL A 7 2.57 2.50 -9.95
CA VAL A 7 3.38 1.52 -9.22
C VAL A 7 3.22 0.14 -9.86
N PRO A 8 4.30 -0.66 -10.02
CA PRO A 8 4.19 -2.03 -10.50
C PRO A 8 3.29 -2.88 -9.60
N VAL A 9 2.46 -3.74 -10.20
CA VAL A 9 1.52 -4.61 -9.46
C VAL A 9 2.22 -5.49 -8.42
N ALA A 10 3.46 -5.89 -8.68
CA ALA A 10 4.26 -6.70 -7.77
C ALA A 10 4.60 -6.00 -6.44
N ASP A 11 4.56 -4.66 -6.42
CA ASP A 11 4.89 -3.84 -5.25
C ASP A 11 3.64 -3.29 -4.54
N ILE A 12 2.44 -3.70 -4.99
CA ILE A 12 1.16 -3.25 -4.42
C ILE A 12 0.57 -4.35 -3.55
N TYR A 13 0.42 -4.09 -2.26
CA TYR A 13 -0.15 -5.02 -1.29
C TYR A 13 -1.38 -4.43 -0.61
N ILE A 14 -2.46 -5.21 -0.53
CA ILE A 14 -3.64 -4.87 0.25
C ILE A 14 -3.46 -5.39 1.68
N ALA A 15 -3.29 -4.48 2.64
CA ALA A 15 -3.23 -4.83 4.06
C ALA A 15 -4.65 -4.84 4.64
N THR A 16 -5.12 -6.00 5.10
CA THR A 16 -6.49 -6.17 5.62
C THR A 16 -6.53 -7.12 6.81
N ASP A 17 -7.53 -6.99 7.67
CA ASP A 17 -7.85 -7.92 8.77
C ASP A 17 -9.12 -8.74 8.50
N ASP A 18 -9.73 -8.59 7.31
CA ASP A 18 -11.01 -9.20 6.96
C ASP A 18 -10.85 -10.25 5.85
N GLN A 19 -11.26 -11.48 6.15
CA GLN A 19 -11.18 -12.60 5.20
C GLN A 19 -12.03 -12.38 3.94
N ARG A 20 -13.09 -11.57 4.01
CA ARG A 20 -13.90 -11.23 2.83
C ARG A 20 -13.09 -10.44 1.82
N ILE A 21 -12.25 -9.51 2.29
CA ILE A 21 -11.36 -8.72 1.43
C ILE A 21 -10.27 -9.62 0.84
N VAL A 22 -9.73 -10.56 1.63
CA VAL A 22 -8.76 -11.55 1.12
C VAL A 22 -9.36 -12.37 -0.02
N SER A 23 -10.59 -12.87 0.11
CA SER A 23 -11.25 -13.63 -0.95
C SER A 23 -11.41 -12.83 -2.26
N GLU A 24 -11.68 -11.53 -2.15
CA GLU A 24 -11.71 -10.63 -3.32
C GLU A 24 -10.30 -10.45 -3.91
N CYS A 25 -9.28 -10.23 -3.08
CA CYS A 25 -7.90 -10.14 -3.54
C CYS A 25 -7.46 -11.41 -4.28
N GLU A 26 -7.78 -12.60 -3.76
CA GLU A 26 -7.48 -13.88 -4.41
C GLU A 26 -8.21 -14.01 -5.76
N THR A 27 -9.51 -13.67 -5.80
CA THR A 27 -10.31 -13.68 -7.04
C THR A 27 -9.72 -12.78 -8.12
N HIS A 28 -9.15 -11.65 -7.72
CA HIS A 28 -8.55 -10.66 -8.61
C HIS A 28 -7.02 -10.79 -8.76
N ASN A 29 -6.40 -11.83 -8.19
CA ASN A 29 -4.93 -12.04 -8.18
C ASN A 29 -4.13 -10.83 -7.64
N MET A 30 -4.68 -10.14 -6.64
CA MET A 30 -4.02 -9.02 -5.95
C MET A 30 -3.19 -9.55 -4.78
N GLN A 31 -2.02 -8.95 -4.56
CA GLN A 31 -1.21 -9.28 -3.39
C GLN A 31 -1.88 -8.72 -2.14
N TRP A 32 -1.81 -9.47 -1.04
CA TRP A 32 -2.42 -9.09 0.22
C TRP A 32 -1.57 -9.52 1.41
N VAL A 33 -1.75 -8.84 2.53
CA VAL A 33 -1.14 -9.19 3.82
C VAL A 33 -2.23 -9.14 4.88
N MET A 34 -2.39 -10.26 5.61
CA MET A 34 -3.28 -10.30 6.76
C MET A 34 -2.66 -9.50 7.91
N THR A 35 -3.45 -8.64 8.52
CA THR A 35 -3.05 -7.76 9.61
C THR A 35 -3.95 -7.97 10.82
N SER A 36 -3.52 -7.49 11.99
CA SER A 36 -4.23 -7.65 13.24
C SER A 36 -5.46 -6.75 13.29
N THR A 37 -6.55 -7.26 13.86
CA THR A 37 -7.72 -6.45 14.24
C THR A 37 -7.42 -5.43 15.35
N GLN A 38 -6.21 -5.47 15.92
CA GLN A 38 -5.74 -4.54 16.95
C GLN A 38 -5.07 -3.29 16.37
N CYS A 39 -4.84 -3.20 15.05
CA CYS A 39 -4.33 -1.99 14.41
C CYS A 39 -5.38 -0.87 14.54
N MET A 40 -5.09 0.16 15.34
CA MET A 40 -6.03 1.26 15.60
C MET A 40 -6.06 2.28 14.46
N THR A 41 -4.96 2.39 13.72
CA THR A 41 -4.78 3.34 12.62
C THR A 41 -4.18 2.66 11.39
N GLY A 42 -4.26 3.34 10.25
CA GLY A 42 -3.57 2.90 9.02
C GLY A 42 -2.06 2.82 9.20
N THR A 43 -1.47 3.70 10.01
CA THR A 43 -0.02 3.68 10.31
C THR A 43 0.38 2.45 11.11
N ASP A 44 -0.42 2.05 12.11
CA ASP A 44 -0.16 0.80 12.86
C ASP A 44 -0.18 -0.41 11.94
N ARG A 45 -1.10 -0.40 10.96
CA ARG A 45 -1.23 -1.45 9.95
C ARG A 45 0.01 -1.52 9.06
N VAL A 46 0.52 -0.38 8.59
CA VAL A 46 1.76 -0.31 7.80
C VAL A 46 2.97 -0.77 8.63
N ALA A 47 3.06 -0.35 9.90
CA ALA A 47 4.12 -0.79 10.80
C ALA A 47 4.14 -2.32 10.95
N GLN A 48 2.97 -2.94 11.13
CA GLN A 48 2.86 -4.40 11.19
C GLN A 48 3.24 -5.08 9.87
N VAL A 49 2.82 -4.54 8.73
CA VAL A 49 3.22 -5.07 7.41
C VAL A 49 4.75 -5.05 7.27
N ALA A 50 5.41 -3.98 7.71
CA ALA A 50 6.85 -3.84 7.66
C ALA A 50 7.63 -4.88 8.49
N GLU A 51 7.00 -5.52 9.48
CA GLU A 51 7.59 -6.63 10.23
C GLU A 51 7.76 -7.91 9.38
N THR A 52 6.98 -8.05 8.31
CA THR A 52 6.91 -9.28 7.50
C THR A 52 7.32 -9.09 6.04
N LEU A 53 7.08 -7.91 5.48
CA LEU A 53 7.40 -7.56 4.11
C LEU A 53 8.44 -6.44 4.13
N ALA A 54 9.71 -6.77 3.93
CA ALA A 54 10.80 -5.80 3.96
C ALA A 54 10.80 -4.92 2.69
N ALA A 55 10.84 -3.61 2.89
CA ALA A 55 11.02 -2.61 1.84
C ALA A 55 11.80 -1.42 2.40
N GLU A 56 12.43 -0.65 1.51
CA GLU A 56 13.11 0.59 1.87
C GLU A 56 12.11 1.72 2.17
N TRP A 57 11.05 1.77 1.36
CA TRP A 57 9.98 2.77 1.45
C TRP A 57 8.62 2.10 1.48
N TYR A 58 7.71 2.63 2.31
CA TYR A 58 6.31 2.25 2.32
C TYR A 58 5.45 3.48 2.03
N ILE A 59 4.52 3.34 1.09
CA ILE A 59 3.54 4.37 0.77
C ILE A 59 2.17 3.84 1.15
N ASN A 60 1.55 4.49 2.13
CA ASN A 60 0.21 4.13 2.58
C ASN A 60 -0.83 4.81 1.68
N VAL A 61 -1.59 4.01 0.92
CA VAL A 61 -2.69 4.51 0.07
C VAL A 61 -4.02 4.03 0.67
N GLN A 62 -4.96 4.96 0.87
CA GLN A 62 -6.27 4.64 1.43
C GLN A 62 -7.14 3.92 0.38
N GLY A 63 -7.74 2.79 0.77
CA GLY A 63 -8.55 1.96 -0.12
C GLY A 63 -9.94 2.52 -0.43
N ASP A 64 -10.39 3.53 0.31
CA ASP A 64 -11.68 4.21 0.15
C ASP A 64 -11.61 5.42 -0.80
N GLU A 65 -10.47 5.67 -1.45
CA GLU A 65 -10.28 6.71 -2.47
C GLU A 65 -10.25 6.15 -3.91
N PRO A 66 -11.40 5.72 -4.48
CA PRO A 66 -11.42 5.14 -5.83
C PRO A 66 -11.05 6.13 -6.95
N PHE A 67 -11.12 7.42 -6.67
CA PHE A 67 -10.81 8.52 -7.61
C PHE A 67 -9.45 9.17 -7.34
N LEU A 68 -8.55 8.49 -6.62
CA LEU A 68 -7.19 8.94 -6.40
C LEU A 68 -6.55 9.35 -7.73
N ASP A 69 -5.96 10.56 -7.76
CA ASP A 69 -5.24 11.08 -8.92
C ASP A 69 -3.86 10.40 -9.03
N PRO A 70 -3.62 9.58 -10.07
CA PRO A 70 -2.34 8.92 -10.27
C PRO A 70 -1.17 9.89 -10.42
N SER A 71 -1.42 11.08 -11.00
CA SER A 71 -0.38 12.10 -11.15
C SER A 71 0.04 12.67 -9.79
N GLY A 72 -0.90 12.78 -8.86
CA GLY A 72 -0.63 13.16 -7.48
C GLY A 72 0.23 12.14 -6.76
N LEU A 73 -0.10 10.85 -6.90
CA LEU A 73 0.69 9.77 -6.32
C LEU A 73 2.12 9.75 -6.89
N GLN A 74 2.29 9.89 -8.20
CA GLN A 74 3.62 9.96 -8.83
C GLN A 74 4.45 11.11 -8.23
N ARG A 75 3.86 12.30 -8.05
CA ARG A 75 4.57 13.44 -7.44
C ARG A 75 5.03 13.15 -6.01
N VAL A 76 4.22 12.46 -5.22
CA VAL A 76 4.58 12.06 -3.85
C VAL A 76 5.77 11.10 -3.87
N ILE A 77 5.73 10.08 -4.76
CA ILE A 77 6.82 9.12 -4.95
C ILE A 77 8.11 9.86 -5.35
N ASP A 78 8.05 10.70 -6.38
CA ASP A 78 9.21 11.42 -6.91
C ASP A 78 9.83 12.32 -5.83
N THR A 79 9.00 13.02 -5.06
CA THR A 79 9.46 13.92 -3.99
C THR A 79 10.13 13.12 -2.86
N ALA A 80 9.54 12.00 -2.45
CA ALA A 80 10.11 11.15 -1.42
C ALA A 80 11.49 10.59 -1.83
N LEU A 81 11.61 10.12 -3.07
CA LEU A 81 12.87 9.57 -3.59
C LEU A 81 13.93 10.66 -3.82
N SER A 82 13.55 11.87 -4.20
CA SER A 82 14.52 12.97 -4.36
C SER A 82 15.08 13.46 -3.03
N ALA A 83 14.28 13.46 -1.96
CA ALA A 83 14.70 13.93 -0.65
C ALA A 83 15.78 13.02 -0.01
N ASP A 84 15.83 11.75 -0.42
CA ASP A 84 16.83 10.79 0.05
C ASP A 84 18.19 10.95 -0.64
N GLN A 85 18.23 11.56 -1.83
CA GLN A 85 19.48 11.80 -2.57
C GLN A 85 20.28 13.01 -2.08
N ASP A 86 19.72 13.80 -1.16
CA ASP A 86 20.36 15.00 -0.60
C ASP A 86 21.11 14.72 0.73
N ILE A 87 21.24 13.44 1.14
CA ILE A 87 21.93 13.01 2.38
C ILE A 87 23.27 12.31 2.07
#